data_AF-A0A5P0ZZK8-F1
#
_entry.id   AF-A0A5P0ZZK8-F1
#
_cell.length_a   1.000
_cell.length_b   1.000
_cell.length_c   1.000
_cell.angle_alpha   90.00
_cell.angle_beta   90.00
_cell.angle_gamma   90.00
#
_symmetry.space_group_name_H-M   'P 1'
#
loop_
_entity.id
_entity.type
_entity.pdbx_description
1 polymer ?
#
loop_
_entity_poly.entity_id
_entity_poly.type
_entity_poly.pdbx_seq_one_letter_code
_entity_poly.pdbx_strand_id
1 'polypeptide(L)' 'MIKILLASHAFLAKGMKSSVEMILGKQSNIDILCAYTVENFVMKDEIKSRLIDKKSKDKQIIITDVFGRA' A
#
# COMPACT_ATOMS: atom_id res chain seq x y z
N MET A 1 -4.13 -9.45 13.40
CA MET A 1 -4.94 -8.40 12.75
C MET A 1 -4.65 -8.40 11.25
N ILE A 2 -5.56 -7.89 10.42
CA ILE A 2 -5.33 -7.76 8.96
C ILE A 2 -4.85 -6.34 8.67
N LYS A 3 -3.66 -6.20 8.08
CA LYS A 3 -3.20 -4.95 7.49
C LYS A 3 -3.24 -5.01 5.98
N ILE A 4 -3.68 -3.95 5.35
CA ILE A 4 -3.83 -3.85 3.91
C ILE A 4 -2.83 -2.83 3.38
N LEU A 5 -2.11 -3.19 2.32
CA LEU A 5 -1.27 -2.27 1.55
C LEU A 5 -1.87 -2.13 0.15
N LEU A 6 -2.35 -0.93 -0.19
CA LEU A 6 -2.74 -0.59 -1.55
C LEU A 6 -1.50 -0.08 -2.28
N ALA A 7 -1.10 -0.75 -3.36
CA ALA A 7 0.08 -0.39 -4.14
C ALA A 7 -0.30 -0.12 -5.59
N SER A 8 0.13 1.01 -6.14
CA SER A 8 -0.12 1.33 -7.54
C SER A 8 0.96 2.20 -8.13
N HIS A 9 1.01 2.26 -9.46
CA HIS A 9 1.67 3.35 -10.17
C HIS A 9 0.98 4.68 -9.86
N ALA A 10 1.77 5.74 -9.69
CA ALA A 10 1.28 7.07 -9.39
C ALA A 10 0.26 7.06 -8.22
N PHE A 11 -0.83 7.83 -8.31
CA PHE A 11 -1.70 8.15 -7.17
C PHE A 11 -2.99 7.32 -7.06
N LEU A 12 -3.13 6.20 -7.78
CA LEU A 12 -4.35 5.38 -7.72
C LEU A 12 -4.62 4.85 -6.30
N ALA A 13 -3.63 4.27 -5.63
CA ALA A 13 -3.74 3.77 -4.26
C ALA A 13 -4.16 4.87 -3.26
N LYS A 14 -3.64 6.09 -3.45
CA LYS A 14 -4.04 7.26 -2.65
C LYS A 14 -5.51 7.61 -2.88
N GLY A 15 -5.95 7.62 -4.14
CA GLY A 15 -7.36 7.83 -4.49
C GLY A 15 -8.27 6.77 -3.87
N MET A 16 -7.90 5.49 -3.98
CA MET A 16 -8.67 4.38 -3.40
C MET A 16 -8.80 4.53 -1.87
N LYS A 17 -7.72 4.82 -1.15
CA LYS A 17 -7.79 5.07 0.30
C LYS A 17 -8.70 6.26 0.63
N SER A 18 -8.58 7.35 -0.12
CA SER A 18 -9.46 8.52 0.04
C SER A 18 -10.93 8.15 -0.14
N SER A 19 -11.29 7.34 -1.14
CA SER A 19 -12.66 6.90 -1.36
C SER A 19 -13.16 6.01 -0.22
N VAL A 20 -12.34 5.08 0.26
CA VAL A 20 -12.69 4.23 1.41
C VAL A 20 -12.91 5.07 2.66
N GLU A 21 -12.02 6.01 2.96
CA GLU A 21 -12.12 6.85 4.15
C GLU A 21 -13.28 7.85 4.09
N MET A 22 -13.66 8.28 2.89
CA MET A 22 -14.88 9.06 2.69
C MET A 22 -16.15 8.28 3.04
N ILE A 23 -16.19 6.97 2.76
CA ILE A 23 -17.38 6.12 2.97
C ILE A 23 -17.42 5.55 4.39
N LEU A 24 -16.28 5.08 4.91
CA LEU A 24 -16.19 4.29 6.14
C LEU A 24 -15.47 5.03 7.29
N GLY A 25 -15.05 6.28 7.06
CA GLY A 25 -14.19 7.01 8.00
C GLY A 25 -12.74 6.51 7.97
N LYS A 26 -11.88 7.13 8.79
CA LYS A 26 -10.43 6.86 8.82
C LYS A 26 -10.11 5.38 9.03
N GLN A 27 -9.22 4.83 8.20
CA GLN A 27 -8.81 3.43 8.27
C GLN A 27 -7.34 3.30 8.65
N SER A 28 -7.06 3.00 9.91
CA SER A 28 -5.68 2.90 10.45
C SER A 28 -4.93 1.64 10.02
N ASN A 29 -5.66 0.62 9.54
CA ASN A 29 -5.09 -0.65 9.07
C ASN A 29 -4.85 -0.70 7.55
N ILE A 30 -5.12 0.40 6.82
CA ILE A 30 -4.88 0.53 5.39
C ILE A 30 -3.73 1.52 5.15
N ASP A 31 -2.66 1.05 4.53
CA ASP A 31 -1.54 1.85 4.09
C ASP A 31 -1.46 1.92 2.55
N ILE A 32 -0.71 2.88 2.02
CA ILE A 32 -0.57 3.13 0.58
C ILE A 32 0.89 3.17 0.12
N LEU A 33 1.13 2.70 -1.10
CA LEU A 33 2.37 2.88 -1.85
C LEU A 33 2.03 3.44 -3.23
N CYS A 34 2.51 4.65 -3.50
CA CYS A 34 2.40 5.33 -4.79
C CYS A 34 3.76 5.29 -5.49
N ALA A 35 3.91 4.43 -6.49
CA ALA A 35 5.19 4.22 -7.15
C ALA A 35 5.49 5.35 -8.14
N TYR A 36 6.78 5.69 -8.26
CA TYR A 36 7.32 6.68 -9.22
C TYR A 36 6.77 8.11 -9.07
N THR A 37 6.32 8.49 -7.87
CA THR A 37 5.85 9.85 -7.58
C THR A 37 6.93 10.76 -6.98
N VAL A 38 8.11 10.22 -6.72
CA VAL A 38 9.28 10.92 -6.16
C VAL A 38 10.52 10.56 -6.95
N GLU A 39 11.51 11.46 -6.95
CA GLU A 39 12.82 11.19 -7.54
C GLU A 39 13.53 10.03 -6.78
N ASN A 40 14.36 9.27 -7.50
CA ASN A 40 15.14 8.14 -6.95
C ASN A 40 14.29 7.03 -6.28
N PHE A 41 13.07 6.81 -6.77
CA PHE A 41 12.20 5.74 -6.27
C PHE A 41 12.81 4.34 -6.48
N VAL A 42 12.98 3.60 -5.39
CA VAL A 42 13.43 2.20 -5.40
C VAL A 42 12.37 1.29 -4.78
N MET A 43 11.65 0.55 -5.63
CA MET A 43 10.50 -0.29 -5.22
C MET A 43 10.83 -1.29 -4.11
N LYS A 44 12.01 -1.91 -4.14
CA LYS A 44 12.42 -2.90 -3.12
C LYS A 44 12.51 -2.30 -1.73
N ASP A 45 12.98 -1.07 -1.62
CA ASP A 45 13.20 -0.42 -0.33
C ASP A 45 11.87 0.10 0.24
N GLU A 46 11.02 0.65 -0.62
CA GLU A 46 9.67 1.09 -0.28
C GLU A 46 8.75 -0.07 0.15
N ILE A 47 8.89 -1.24 -0.45
CA ILE A 47 8.18 -2.44 0.01
C ILE A 47 8.73 -2.88 1.37
N LYS A 48 10.06 -2.99 1.52
CA LYS A 48 10.68 -3.43 2.79
C LYS A 48 10.31 -2.55 3.98
N SER A 49 10.19 -1.24 3.79
CA SER A 49 9.81 -0.32 4.86
C SER A 49 8.35 -0.47 5.31
N ARG A 50 7.47 -1.01 4.45
CA ARG A 50 6.02 -1.17 4.71
C ARG A 50 5.59 -2.60 5.00
N LEU A 51 6.43 -3.58 4.70
CA LEU A 51 6.19 -4.96 5.10
C LEU A 51 6.35 -5.11 6.60
N ILE A 52 5.39 -5.78 7.24
CA ILE A 52 5.49 -6.11 8.65
C ILE A 52 6.59 -7.18 8.83
N ASP A 53 7.31 -7.13 9.96
CA ASP A 53 8.25 -8.19 10.35
C ASP A 53 7.57 -9.56 10.22
N LYS A 54 8.27 -10.50 9.59
CA LYS A 54 7.84 -11.90 9.40
C LYS A 54 7.53 -12.61 10.72
N LYS A 55 8.02 -12.10 11.86
CA LYS A 55 7.72 -12.60 13.21
C LYS A 55 6.35 -12.16 13.74
N SER A 56 5.67 -11.22 13.07
CA SER A 56 4.34 -10.78 13.47
C SER A 56 3.28 -11.85 13.18
N LYS A 57 2.28 -11.96 14.07
CA LYS A 57 1.08 -12.78 13.84
C LYS A 57 0.04 -12.09 12.95
N ASP A 58 0.30 -10.86 12.52
CA ASP A 58 -0.60 -10.10 11.64
C ASP A 58 -0.57 -10.63 10.21
N LYS A 59 -1.74 -10.75 9.60
CA LYS A 59 -1.88 -11.08 8.18
C LYS A 59 -1.76 -9.79 7.37
N GLN A 60 -0.90 -9.80 6.36
CA GLN A 60 -0.75 -8.68 5.43
C GLN A 60 -1.36 -9.04 4.08
N ILE A 61 -2.22 -8.17 3.55
CA ILE A 61 -2.84 -8.29 2.24
C ILE A 61 -2.33 -7.15 1.38
N ILE A 62 -1.75 -7.47 0.23
CA ILE A 62 -1.26 -6.48 -0.74
C ILE A 62 -2.21 -6.48 -1.93
N ILE A 63 -2.73 -5.32 -2.28
CA ILE A 63 -3.63 -5.12 -3.41
C ILE A 63 -2.90 -4.24 -4.40
N THR A 64 -2.60 -4.77 -5.58
CA THR A 64 -1.93 -4.05 -6.66
C THR A 64 -2.91 -3.59 -7.72
N ASP A 65 -2.57 -2.52 -8.44
CA ASP A 65 -3.35 -2.00 -9.56
C ASP A 65 -3.52 -3.04 -10.69
N VAL A 66 -2.42 -3.69 -11.10
CA VAL A 66 -2.38 -4.64 -12.21
C VAL A 66 -1.40 -5.78 -11.91
N PHE A 67 -1.67 -6.97 -12.45
CA PHE A 67 -0.74 -8.10 -12.41
C PHE A 67 0.31 -8.02 -13.53
N GLY A 68 1.59 -8.30 -13.21
CA GLY A 68 2.64 -8.53 -14.22
C GLY A 68 3.50 -7.32 -14.63
N ARG A 69 3.55 -6.25 -13.84
CA ARG A 69 4.47 -5.10 -14.07
C ARG A 69 5.29 -4.82 -12.80
N ALA A 70 6.56 -4.46 -12.97
CA ALA A 70 7.53 -4.17 -11.92
C ALA A 70 8.27 -2.87 -12.22
#